data_AF-A0A180FGU1-F1
#
_entry.id   AF-A0A180FGU1-F1
#
_cell.length_a   1.000
_cell.length_b   1.000
_cell.length_c   1.000
_cell.angle_alpha   90.00
_cell.angle_beta   90.00
_cell.angle_gamma   90.00
#
_symmetry.space_group_name_H-M   'P 1'
#
loop_
_entity.id
_entity.type
_entity.pdbx_description
1 polymer ?
#
loop_
_entity_poly.entity_id
_entity_poly.type
_entity_poly.pdbx_seq_one_letter_code
_entity_poly.pdbx_strand_id
1 'polypeptide(L)'
;MLQEYLNKYFYNLFVITLLFGILLYDLVGFDYTDELCASALFILFGYYLFNTPDWSINRAFLITLGIFLFYLCYSFYIRSNVPAGILSDFIIQLKPYLAFFCVYSIAPVFSKTRKEILKSLSVLFWILLLIVAVAELSGIDAIYTVMGHPSYFGAAVIAVSLCYLYCTDFSLKNKLVFLLLLSVGLVAGRAKYYGFFALSTIIILYFSNLKHLKLNSRTIFVIACMLAAIVFVAWSKIELYFVQNITADGEDEDLIARFVLYATSLSVFKDYFPFGSGFGSFATYSSGLYYSDIYTKYGVEYVWGMSKSYYSFIADTYYPSLAQFGVAGVLLYISFWFYVVLKAFSYFKKDTNAQIKYFVIAILITGFLGIEGIADSTFSTHRGFFILMILGMTLSSMKTIALKNTLLTETANEQGQ
;
A
#
# COMPACT_ATOMS: atom_id res chain seq x y z
N MET A 1 -17.22 -26.44 4.88
CA MET A 1 -16.25 -27.07 3.94
C MET A 1 -15.53 -26.05 3.06
N LEU A 2 -16.14 -25.46 2.00
CA LEU A 2 -15.43 -24.52 1.10
C LEU A 2 -14.84 -23.30 1.81
N GLN A 3 -15.64 -22.55 2.56
CA GLN A 3 -15.16 -21.34 3.26
C GLN A 3 -14.08 -21.66 4.31
N GLU A 4 -14.17 -22.80 4.99
CA GLU A 4 -13.16 -23.21 5.97
C GLU A 4 -11.82 -23.54 5.31
N TYR A 5 -11.87 -24.20 4.15
CA TYR A 5 -10.71 -24.43 3.29
C TYR A 5 -10.10 -23.09 2.88
N LEU A 6 -10.87 -22.19 2.26
CA LEU A 6 -10.40 -20.87 1.84
C LEU A 6 -9.80 -20.08 3.00
N ASN A 7 -10.46 -20.04 4.16
CA ASN A 7 -9.95 -19.38 5.35
C ASN A 7 -8.61 -19.95 5.82
N LYS A 8 -8.41 -21.28 5.75
CA LYS A 8 -7.18 -21.97 6.16
C LYS A 8 -6.03 -21.62 5.22
N TYR A 9 -6.21 -21.84 3.92
CA TYR A 9 -5.14 -21.62 2.94
C TYR A 9 -4.84 -20.14 2.76
N PHE A 10 -5.85 -19.26 2.80
CA PHE A 10 -5.61 -17.82 2.79
C PHE A 10 -4.83 -17.36 4.03
N TYR A 11 -5.13 -17.86 5.22
CA TYR A 11 -4.37 -17.51 6.43
C TYR A 11 -2.90 -17.93 6.31
N ASN A 12 -2.64 -19.14 5.82
CA ASN A 12 -1.27 -19.62 5.60
C ASN A 12 -0.53 -18.75 4.58
N LEU A 13 -1.17 -18.45 3.44
CA LEU A 13 -0.63 -17.55 2.43
C LEU A 13 -0.33 -16.17 3.01
N PHE A 14 -1.27 -15.60 3.79
CA PHE A 14 -1.11 -14.30 4.42
C PHE A 14 0.10 -14.25 5.36
N VAL A 15 0.31 -15.28 6.18
CA VAL A 15 1.48 -15.39 7.08
C VAL A 15 2.78 -15.58 6.28
N ILE A 16 2.76 -16.39 5.22
CA ILE A 16 3.91 -16.59 4.32
C ILE A 16 4.28 -15.27 3.64
N THR A 17 3.32 -14.51 3.12
CA THR A 17 3.56 -13.21 2.50
C THR A 17 4.07 -12.18 3.51
N LEU A 18 3.58 -12.18 4.75
CA LEU A 18 4.12 -11.32 5.80
C LEU A 18 5.57 -11.66 6.14
N LEU A 19 5.91 -12.95 6.23
CA LEU A 19 7.25 -13.38 6.60
C LEU A 19 8.24 -13.21 5.46
N PHE A 20 7.97 -13.78 4.30
CA PHE A 20 8.90 -13.81 3.17
C PHE A 20 8.73 -12.64 2.22
N GLY A 21 7.51 -12.14 2.05
CA GLY A 21 7.22 -11.02 1.16
C GLY A 21 7.42 -9.64 1.80
N ILE A 22 7.68 -9.55 3.11
CA ILE A 22 7.87 -8.27 3.81
C ILE A 22 9.10 -8.31 4.73
N LEU A 23 9.16 -9.25 5.67
CA LEU A 23 10.19 -9.22 6.72
C LEU A 23 11.54 -9.78 6.25
N LEU A 24 11.53 -10.85 5.46
CA LEU A 24 12.73 -11.55 4.99
C LEU A 24 12.99 -11.35 3.50
N TYR A 25 12.31 -10.40 2.85
CA TYR A 25 12.34 -10.25 1.40
C TYR A 25 13.78 -10.13 0.86
N ASP A 26 14.56 -9.17 1.36
CA ASP A 26 15.96 -8.98 0.93
C ASP A 26 16.90 -10.05 1.48
N LEU A 27 16.63 -10.56 2.69
CA LEU A 27 17.47 -11.59 3.32
C LEU A 27 17.41 -12.92 2.56
N VAL A 28 16.25 -13.24 1.96
CA VAL A 28 16.08 -14.41 1.09
C VAL A 28 16.71 -14.17 -0.29
N GLY A 29 16.76 -12.91 -0.75
CA GLY A 29 17.33 -12.54 -2.04
C GLY A 29 16.59 -13.14 -3.24
N PHE A 30 15.32 -13.48 -3.07
CA PHE A 30 14.48 -14.04 -4.13
C PHE A 30 13.43 -13.02 -4.58
N ASP A 31 13.75 -12.32 -5.66
CA ASP A 31 12.98 -11.19 -6.20
C ASP A 31 11.57 -11.56 -6.70
N TYR A 32 11.25 -12.85 -6.86
CA TYR A 32 9.94 -13.32 -7.33
C TYR A 32 8.99 -13.76 -6.22
N THR A 33 9.31 -13.46 -4.95
CA THR A 33 8.53 -13.91 -3.79
C THR A 33 7.08 -13.41 -3.86
N ASP A 34 6.86 -12.17 -4.27
CA ASP A 34 5.53 -11.60 -4.38
C ASP A 34 4.78 -12.04 -5.65
N GLU A 35 5.45 -12.33 -6.77
CA GLU A 35 4.82 -12.99 -7.93
C GLU A 35 4.31 -14.38 -7.57
N LEU A 36 5.06 -15.16 -6.77
CA LEU A 36 4.62 -16.46 -6.27
C LEU A 36 3.42 -16.31 -5.31
N CYS A 37 3.46 -15.34 -4.40
CA CYS A 37 2.34 -15.07 -3.49
C CYS A 37 1.08 -14.61 -4.25
N ALA A 38 1.24 -13.74 -5.25
CA ALA A 38 0.16 -13.28 -6.11
C ALA A 38 -0.45 -14.43 -6.93
N SER A 39 0.39 -15.31 -7.47
CA SER A 39 -0.05 -16.51 -8.19
C SER A 39 -0.82 -17.46 -7.27
N ALA A 40 -0.34 -17.71 -6.06
CA ALA A 40 -1.04 -18.52 -5.07
C ALA A 40 -2.39 -17.92 -4.66
N LEU A 41 -2.46 -16.59 -4.50
CA LEU A 41 -3.71 -15.88 -4.23
C LEU A 41 -4.69 -16.02 -5.41
N PHE A 42 -4.21 -15.91 -6.63
CA PHE A 42 -5.03 -16.03 -7.83
C PHE A 42 -5.57 -17.46 -8.01
N ILE A 43 -4.75 -18.49 -7.73
CA ILE A 43 -5.19 -19.90 -7.70
C ILE A 43 -6.28 -20.09 -6.64
N LEU A 44 -6.12 -19.53 -5.44
CA LEU A 44 -7.12 -19.60 -4.38
C LEU A 44 -8.43 -18.90 -4.78
N PHE A 45 -8.33 -17.75 -5.45
CA PHE A 45 -9.49 -17.05 -6.01
C PHE A 45 -10.18 -17.85 -7.12
N GLY A 46 -9.43 -18.49 -8.01
CA GLY A 46 -9.96 -19.39 -9.02
C GLY A 46 -10.71 -20.56 -8.39
N TYR A 47 -10.12 -21.20 -7.37
CA TYR A 47 -10.79 -22.26 -6.63
C TYR A 47 -12.09 -21.76 -5.97
N TYR A 48 -12.10 -20.56 -5.38
CA TYR A 48 -13.33 -19.94 -4.88
C TYR A 48 -14.38 -19.79 -5.97
N LEU A 49 -14.01 -19.22 -7.13
CA LEU A 49 -14.92 -18.94 -8.24
C LEU A 49 -15.56 -20.21 -8.82
N PHE A 50 -14.74 -21.24 -9.12
CA PHE A 50 -15.24 -22.50 -9.69
C PHE A 50 -16.12 -23.31 -8.72
N ASN A 51 -16.03 -23.06 -7.42
CA ASN A 51 -16.83 -23.73 -6.40
C ASN A 51 -17.98 -22.87 -5.84
N THR A 52 -18.21 -21.66 -6.38
CA THR A 52 -19.40 -20.85 -6.05
C THR A 52 -20.39 -20.86 -7.24
N PRO A 53 -21.66 -21.24 -7.03
CA PRO A 53 -22.61 -21.43 -8.13
C PRO A 53 -22.87 -20.16 -8.95
N ASP A 54 -22.91 -19.00 -8.28
CA ASP A 54 -23.32 -17.74 -8.91
C ASP A 54 -22.21 -17.03 -9.67
N TRP A 55 -20.97 -17.53 -9.60
CA TRP A 55 -19.78 -16.88 -10.18
C TRP A 55 -19.75 -15.36 -9.93
N SER A 56 -20.18 -14.96 -8.73
CA SER A 56 -20.50 -13.57 -8.44
C SER A 56 -19.23 -12.75 -8.23
N ILE A 57 -18.61 -12.33 -9.34
CA ILE A 57 -17.45 -11.44 -9.33
C ILE A 57 -17.93 -10.02 -9.06
N ASN A 58 -17.20 -9.29 -8.22
CA ASN A 58 -17.48 -7.87 -7.99
C ASN A 58 -17.43 -7.11 -9.33
N ARG A 59 -18.50 -6.38 -9.68
CA ARG A 59 -18.55 -5.56 -10.91
C ARG A 59 -17.38 -4.60 -11.04
N ALA A 60 -16.95 -3.99 -9.94
CA ALA A 60 -15.79 -3.10 -9.93
C ALA A 60 -14.50 -3.84 -10.34
N PHE A 61 -14.37 -5.12 -9.95
CA PHE A 61 -13.23 -5.93 -10.33
C PHE A 61 -13.21 -6.22 -11.84
N LEU A 62 -14.37 -6.60 -12.41
CA LEU A 62 -14.50 -6.81 -13.86
C LEU A 62 -14.21 -5.54 -14.66
N ILE A 63 -14.70 -4.39 -14.18
CA ILE A 63 -14.40 -3.09 -14.81
C ILE A 63 -12.89 -2.81 -14.76
N THR A 64 -12.23 -3.03 -13.62
CA THR A 64 -10.78 -2.88 -13.51
C THR A 64 -10.04 -3.80 -14.49
N LEU A 65 -10.41 -5.07 -14.60
CA LEU A 65 -9.81 -5.98 -15.58
C LEU A 65 -10.02 -5.50 -17.03
N GLY A 66 -11.22 -5.03 -17.35
CA GLY A 66 -11.53 -4.47 -18.67
C GLY A 66 -10.69 -3.23 -19.01
N ILE A 67 -10.48 -2.33 -18.04
CA ILE A 67 -9.60 -1.17 -18.19
C ILE A 67 -8.16 -1.61 -18.47
N PHE A 68 -7.63 -2.55 -17.68
CA PHE A 68 -6.27 -3.05 -17.86
C PHE A 68 -6.08 -3.75 -19.21
N LEU A 69 -7.07 -4.54 -19.65
CA LEU A 69 -7.07 -5.16 -20.98
C LEU A 69 -7.13 -4.13 -22.10
N PHE A 70 -7.93 -3.08 -21.96
CA PHE A 70 -7.95 -1.96 -22.90
C PHE A 70 -6.56 -1.33 -23.05
N TYR A 71 -5.90 -0.98 -21.93
CA TYR A 71 -4.55 -0.42 -21.96
C TYR A 71 -3.53 -1.41 -22.51
N LEU A 72 -3.68 -2.70 -22.28
CA LEU A 72 -2.80 -3.73 -22.83
C LEU A 72 -2.89 -3.77 -24.36
N CYS A 73 -4.11 -3.87 -24.90
CA CYS A 73 -4.34 -3.83 -26.34
C CYS A 73 -3.89 -2.51 -26.97
N TYR A 74 -4.18 -1.39 -26.31
CA TYR A 74 -3.72 -0.06 -26.73
C TYR A 74 -2.20 0.01 -26.82
N SER A 75 -1.49 -0.50 -25.81
CA SER A 75 -0.02 -0.49 -25.74
C SER A 75 0.62 -1.30 -26.86
N PHE A 76 0.06 -2.47 -27.19
CA PHE A 76 0.50 -3.25 -28.35
C PHE A 76 0.22 -2.53 -29.68
N TYR A 77 -0.93 -1.88 -29.79
CA TYR A 77 -1.32 -1.14 -31.00
C TYR A 77 -0.37 0.03 -31.29
N ILE A 78 -0.04 0.83 -30.27
CA ILE A 78 0.90 1.97 -30.41
C ILE A 78 2.37 1.56 -30.34
N ARG A 79 2.66 0.29 -30.05
CA ARG A 79 4.00 -0.26 -29.83
C ARG A 79 4.76 0.53 -28.76
N SER A 80 4.14 0.71 -27.59
CA SER A 80 4.69 1.53 -26.50
C SER A 80 6.06 1.09 -26.00
N ASN A 81 6.35 -0.21 -26.09
CA ASN A 81 7.65 -0.83 -25.83
C ASN A 81 7.71 -2.19 -26.56
N VAL A 82 8.81 -2.93 -26.41
CA VAL A 82 8.90 -4.34 -26.82
C VAL A 82 7.83 -5.18 -26.11
N PRO A 83 7.29 -6.23 -26.75
CA PRO A 83 6.20 -7.03 -26.18
C PRO A 83 6.44 -7.55 -24.77
N ALA A 84 7.68 -7.94 -24.46
CA ALA A 84 8.07 -8.41 -23.13
C ALA A 84 7.95 -7.30 -22.06
N GLY A 85 8.34 -6.06 -22.40
CA GLY A 85 8.20 -4.90 -21.51
C GLY A 85 6.75 -4.51 -21.27
N ILE A 86 5.93 -4.55 -22.31
CA ILE A 86 4.48 -4.31 -22.20
C ILE A 86 3.83 -5.33 -21.26
N LEU A 87 4.12 -6.63 -21.43
CA LEU A 87 3.54 -7.70 -20.60
C LEU A 87 4.05 -7.67 -19.16
N SER A 88 5.35 -7.43 -18.98
CA SER A 88 5.95 -7.29 -17.65
C SER A 88 5.28 -6.17 -16.86
N ASP A 89 5.13 -4.99 -17.46
CA ASP A 89 4.52 -3.85 -16.78
C ASP A 89 3.02 -4.08 -16.51
N PHE A 90 2.30 -4.67 -17.47
CA PHE A 90 0.91 -5.07 -17.27
C PHE A 90 0.72 -5.95 -16.02
N ILE A 91 1.58 -6.96 -15.82
CA ILE A 91 1.52 -7.84 -14.66
C ILE A 91 1.80 -7.08 -13.37
N ILE A 92 2.86 -6.26 -13.35
CA ILE A 92 3.28 -5.49 -12.17
C ILE A 92 2.20 -4.49 -11.76
N GLN A 93 1.63 -3.75 -12.71
CA GLN A 93 0.62 -2.72 -12.43
C GLN A 93 -0.75 -3.32 -12.06
N LEU A 94 -1.09 -4.51 -12.57
CA LEU A 94 -2.35 -5.19 -12.25
C LEU A 94 -2.33 -5.89 -10.88
N LYS A 95 -1.16 -6.41 -10.46
CA LYS A 95 -0.95 -7.17 -9.22
C LYS A 95 -1.56 -6.52 -7.96
N PRO A 96 -1.39 -5.21 -7.69
CA PRO A 96 -2.01 -4.53 -6.55
C PRO A 96 -3.54 -4.65 -6.51
N TYR A 97 -4.20 -4.49 -7.67
CA TYR A 97 -5.66 -4.58 -7.79
C TYR A 97 -6.15 -6.02 -7.62
N LEU A 98 -5.41 -7.00 -8.14
CA LEU A 98 -5.69 -8.42 -7.90
C LEU A 98 -5.62 -8.74 -6.42
N ALA A 99 -4.59 -8.26 -5.71
CA ALA A 99 -4.44 -8.45 -4.27
C ALA A 99 -5.70 -7.98 -3.51
N PHE A 100 -6.15 -6.76 -3.78
CA PHE A 100 -7.34 -6.21 -3.15
C PHE A 100 -8.62 -6.95 -3.53
N PHE A 101 -8.91 -7.08 -4.83
CA PHE A 101 -10.20 -7.60 -5.30
C PHE A 101 -10.37 -9.10 -5.07
N CYS A 102 -9.31 -9.90 -5.21
CA CYS A 102 -9.36 -11.33 -4.91
C CYS A 102 -9.67 -11.56 -3.43
N VAL A 103 -8.96 -10.88 -2.53
CA VAL A 103 -9.20 -11.01 -1.08
C VAL A 103 -10.57 -10.49 -0.68
N TYR A 104 -10.99 -9.35 -1.25
CA TYR A 104 -12.32 -8.79 -1.01
C TYR A 104 -13.45 -9.76 -1.45
N SER A 105 -13.22 -10.51 -2.53
CA SER A 105 -14.20 -11.47 -3.07
C SER A 105 -14.23 -12.78 -2.30
N ILE A 106 -13.06 -13.37 -1.98
CA ILE A 106 -12.93 -14.57 -1.14
C ILE A 106 -13.53 -14.33 0.26
N ALA A 107 -13.44 -13.08 0.76
CA ALA A 107 -13.92 -12.66 2.06
C ALA A 107 -13.44 -13.57 3.22
N PRO A 108 -12.12 -13.76 3.39
CA PRO A 108 -11.59 -14.69 4.38
C PRO A 108 -11.91 -14.23 5.80
N VAL A 109 -12.26 -15.20 6.66
CA VAL A 109 -12.58 -14.98 8.08
C VAL A 109 -11.58 -15.73 8.95
N PHE A 110 -10.80 -14.97 9.72
CA PHE A 110 -9.88 -15.55 10.70
C PHE A 110 -10.61 -15.89 12.00
N SER A 111 -10.45 -17.13 12.46
CA SER A 111 -10.92 -17.57 13.77
C SER A 111 -10.21 -16.81 14.89
N LYS A 112 -10.80 -16.83 16.10
CA LYS A 112 -10.19 -16.19 17.28
C LYS A 112 -8.76 -16.69 17.51
N THR A 113 -8.54 -18.00 17.43
CA THR A 113 -7.21 -18.62 17.56
C THR A 113 -6.22 -18.09 16.52
N ARG A 114 -6.63 -18.00 15.24
CA ARG A 114 -5.76 -17.47 14.17
C ARG A 114 -5.44 -16.00 14.36
N LYS A 115 -6.40 -15.19 14.82
CA LYS A 115 -6.15 -13.78 15.18
C LYS A 115 -5.19 -13.65 16.35
N GLU A 116 -5.31 -14.46 17.39
CA GLU A 116 -4.36 -14.45 18.52
C GLU A 116 -2.95 -14.90 18.08
N ILE A 117 -2.83 -15.91 17.22
CA ILE A 117 -1.53 -16.32 16.65
C ILE A 117 -0.93 -15.17 15.83
N LEU A 118 -1.69 -14.57 14.92
CA LEU A 118 -1.21 -13.48 14.08
C LEU A 118 -0.85 -12.22 14.89
N LYS A 119 -1.59 -11.92 15.96
CA LYS A 119 -1.26 -10.87 16.93
C LYS A 119 0.07 -11.16 17.64
N SER A 120 0.27 -12.39 18.14
CA SER A 120 1.52 -12.79 18.78
C SER A 120 2.70 -12.74 17.81
N LEU A 121 2.51 -13.20 16.57
CA LEU A 121 3.50 -13.07 15.50
C LEU A 121 3.82 -11.61 15.19
N SER A 122 2.80 -10.74 15.17
CA SER A 122 3.01 -9.31 14.96
C SER A 122 3.89 -8.71 16.06
N VAL A 123 3.64 -9.03 17.33
CA VAL A 123 4.49 -8.57 18.44
C VAL A 123 5.90 -9.17 18.34
N LEU A 124 6.04 -10.45 18.01
CA LEU A 124 7.34 -11.09 17.83
C LEU A 124 8.16 -10.40 16.74
N PHE A 125 7.58 -10.20 15.55
CA PHE A 125 8.26 -9.53 14.44
C PHE A 125 8.58 -8.08 14.77
N TRP A 126 7.71 -7.40 15.51
CA TRP A 126 8.02 -6.07 16.00
C TRP A 126 9.22 -6.05 16.95
N ILE A 127 9.36 -7.04 17.86
CA ILE A 127 10.54 -7.14 18.73
C ILE A 127 11.81 -7.33 17.88
N LEU A 128 11.76 -8.14 16.82
CA LEU A 128 12.90 -8.30 15.89
C LEU A 128 13.23 -6.97 15.19
N LEU A 129 12.24 -6.24 14.71
CA LEU A 129 12.43 -4.92 14.09
C LEU A 129 12.95 -3.89 15.10
N LEU A 130 12.54 -3.98 16.37
CA LEU A 130 13.08 -3.13 17.44
C LEU A 130 14.56 -3.41 17.67
N ILE A 131 15.01 -4.66 17.63
CA ILE A 131 16.44 -5.01 17.73
C ILE A 131 17.23 -4.37 16.58
N VAL A 132 16.72 -4.46 15.35
CA VAL A 132 17.33 -3.79 14.18
C VAL A 132 17.38 -2.28 14.39
N ALA A 133 16.30 -1.67 14.89
CA ALA A 133 16.25 -0.23 15.17
C ALA A 133 17.26 0.21 16.24
N VAL A 134 17.42 -0.56 17.32
CA VAL A 134 18.41 -0.26 18.37
C VAL A 134 19.84 -0.40 17.85
N ALA A 135 20.10 -1.40 17.01
CA ALA A 135 21.40 -1.57 16.36
C ALA A 135 21.72 -0.42 15.38
N GLU A 136 20.72 0.06 14.62
CA GLU A 136 20.85 1.26 13.78
C GLU A 136 21.22 2.49 14.62
N LEU A 137 20.51 2.74 15.72
CA LEU A 137 20.79 3.85 16.62
C LEU A 137 22.17 3.74 17.31
N SER A 138 22.76 2.56 17.32
CA SER A 138 24.12 2.31 17.82
C SER A 138 25.20 2.52 16.73
N GLY A 139 24.81 2.90 15.51
CA GLY A 139 25.71 3.24 14.41
C GLY A 139 26.25 2.06 13.60
N ILE A 140 25.52 0.92 13.55
CA ILE A 140 25.97 -0.32 12.88
C ILE A 140 25.30 -0.52 11.50
N ASP A 141 24.60 0.48 10.96
CA ASP A 141 23.89 0.42 9.66
C ASP A 141 23.04 -0.86 9.48
N ALA A 142 22.40 -1.28 10.58
CA ALA A 142 21.68 -2.54 10.69
C ALA A 142 20.45 -2.58 9.78
N ILE A 143 19.79 -1.45 9.55
CA ILE A 143 18.64 -1.36 8.64
C ILE A 143 19.05 -1.72 7.22
N TYR A 144 20.13 -1.12 6.72
CA TYR A 144 20.62 -1.40 5.36
C TYR A 144 21.11 -2.86 5.25
N THR A 145 21.83 -3.35 6.27
CA THR A 145 22.38 -4.70 6.27
C THR A 145 21.31 -5.79 6.30
N VAL A 146 20.23 -5.62 7.08
CA VAL A 146 19.21 -6.66 7.29
C VAL A 146 18.04 -6.53 6.31
N MET A 147 17.63 -5.30 6.02
CA MET A 147 16.40 -4.98 5.28
C MET A 147 16.66 -4.34 3.92
N GLY A 148 17.93 -4.20 3.51
CA GLY A 148 18.39 -3.60 2.25
C GLY A 148 18.13 -2.11 2.07
N HIS A 149 17.03 -1.58 2.63
CA HIS A 149 16.64 -0.19 2.47
C HIS A 149 15.76 0.31 3.63
N PRO A 150 15.93 1.57 4.09
CA PRO A 150 15.10 2.13 5.17
C PRO A 150 13.60 2.17 4.87
N SER A 151 13.21 2.26 3.60
CA SER A 151 11.77 2.23 3.24
C SER A 151 11.16 0.83 3.43
N TYR A 152 11.96 -0.23 3.35
CA TYR A 152 11.49 -1.60 3.57
C TYR A 152 11.28 -1.86 5.05
N PHE A 153 12.22 -1.39 5.88
CA PHE A 153 12.07 -1.37 7.33
C PHE A 153 10.79 -0.64 7.78
N GLY A 154 10.57 0.58 7.28
CA GLY A 154 9.35 1.33 7.56
C GLY A 154 8.08 0.58 7.15
N ALA A 155 8.04 0.04 5.92
CA ALA A 155 6.89 -0.72 5.45
C ALA A 155 6.64 -2.00 6.28
N ALA A 156 7.69 -2.68 6.73
CA ALA A 156 7.58 -3.84 7.60
C ALA A 156 6.97 -3.50 8.97
N VAL A 157 7.41 -2.39 9.59
CA VAL A 157 6.82 -1.90 10.84
C VAL A 157 5.33 -1.59 10.65
N ILE A 158 4.95 -0.95 9.53
CA ILE A 158 3.55 -0.63 9.21
C ILE A 158 2.72 -1.89 9.01
N ALA A 159 3.21 -2.84 8.21
CA ALA A 159 2.56 -4.11 7.94
C ALA A 159 2.26 -4.89 9.23
N VAL A 160 3.27 -5.02 10.11
CA VAL A 160 3.15 -5.69 11.41
C VAL A 160 2.19 -4.94 12.34
N SER A 161 2.26 -3.62 12.40
CA SER A 161 1.36 -2.79 13.22
C SER A 161 -0.10 -2.91 12.76
N LEU A 162 -0.35 -2.89 11.45
CA LEU A 162 -1.71 -3.06 10.89
C LEU A 162 -2.25 -4.47 11.15
N CYS A 163 -1.42 -5.52 11.05
CA CYS A 163 -1.80 -6.88 11.43
C CYS A 163 -2.22 -6.96 12.90
N TYR A 164 -1.45 -6.34 13.81
CA TYR A 164 -1.79 -6.25 15.23
C TYR A 164 -3.15 -5.55 15.45
N LEU A 165 -3.36 -4.38 14.83
CA LEU A 165 -4.60 -3.62 14.97
C LEU A 165 -5.80 -4.38 14.41
N TYR A 166 -5.65 -5.06 13.26
CA TYR A 166 -6.69 -5.88 12.66
C TYR A 166 -7.13 -7.03 13.59
N CYS A 167 -6.18 -7.68 14.26
CA CYS A 167 -6.42 -8.84 15.11
C CYS A 167 -6.95 -8.51 16.51
N THR A 168 -6.83 -7.26 16.96
CA THR A 168 -7.24 -6.83 18.30
C THR A 168 -8.60 -6.12 18.33
N ASP A 169 -9.16 -5.93 19.52
CA ASP A 169 -10.28 -5.02 19.75
C ASP A 169 -9.81 -3.56 19.76
N PHE A 170 -10.71 -2.63 19.46
CA PHE A 170 -10.36 -1.20 19.31
C PHE A 170 -10.35 -0.42 20.63
N SER A 171 -9.91 -1.07 21.71
CA SER A 171 -9.76 -0.44 23.04
C SER A 171 -8.61 0.56 23.07
N LEU A 172 -8.63 1.47 24.06
CA LEU A 172 -7.58 2.46 24.25
C LEU A 172 -6.19 1.81 24.39
N LYS A 173 -6.09 0.71 25.13
CA LYS A 173 -4.86 -0.05 25.31
C LYS A 173 -4.28 -0.48 23.95
N ASN A 174 -5.05 -1.15 23.12
CA ASN A 174 -4.53 -1.68 21.84
C ASN A 174 -4.26 -0.57 20.83
N LYS A 175 -4.99 0.55 20.87
CA LYS A 175 -4.67 1.75 20.08
C LYS A 175 -3.32 2.33 20.46
N LEU A 176 -3.02 2.44 21.77
CA LEU A 176 -1.72 2.90 22.23
C LEU A 176 -0.61 1.91 21.89
N VAL A 177 -0.86 0.60 22.00
CA VAL A 177 0.10 -0.41 21.55
C VAL A 177 0.33 -0.30 20.05
N PHE A 178 -0.70 -0.09 19.22
CA PHE A 178 -0.53 0.14 17.79
C PHE A 178 0.37 1.35 17.49
N LEU A 179 0.19 2.48 18.19
CA LEU A 179 1.05 3.66 18.02
C LEU A 179 2.48 3.41 18.50
N LEU A 180 2.67 2.65 19.59
CA LEU A 180 3.98 2.19 20.06
C LEU A 180 4.66 1.27 19.04
N LEU A 181 3.88 0.38 18.41
CA LEU A 181 4.41 -0.51 17.37
C LEU A 181 4.93 0.33 16.20
N LEU A 182 4.14 1.31 15.75
CA LEU A 182 4.51 2.23 14.67
C LEU A 182 5.70 3.14 15.01
N SER A 183 5.92 3.51 16.27
CA SER A 183 6.99 4.47 16.60
C SER A 183 8.38 3.94 16.30
N VAL A 184 8.58 2.62 16.26
CA VAL A 184 9.88 2.01 15.91
C VAL A 184 10.32 2.38 14.49
N GLY A 185 9.39 2.52 13.56
CA GLY A 185 9.73 2.90 12.19
C GLY A 185 10.18 4.35 12.03
N LEU A 186 10.07 5.20 13.07
CA LEU A 186 10.63 6.56 13.04
C LEU A 186 12.17 6.54 12.84
N VAL A 187 12.83 5.45 13.25
CA VAL A 187 14.26 5.23 13.04
C VAL A 187 14.62 5.11 11.55
N ALA A 188 13.66 4.82 10.66
CA ALA A 188 13.89 4.79 9.22
C ALA A 188 14.37 6.12 8.62
N GLY A 189 14.19 7.25 9.31
CA GLY A 189 14.70 8.55 8.84
C GLY A 189 13.98 9.13 7.62
N ARG A 190 12.87 8.53 7.17
CA ARG A 190 12.17 8.91 5.93
C ARG A 190 10.99 9.85 6.20
N ALA A 191 10.96 11.01 5.53
CA ALA A 191 9.88 12.00 5.67
C ALA A 191 8.47 11.43 5.40
N LYS A 192 8.34 10.52 4.42
CA LYS A 192 7.08 9.80 4.14
C LYS A 192 6.58 8.97 5.32
N TYR A 193 7.49 8.34 6.06
CA TYR A 193 7.15 7.58 7.27
C TYR A 193 6.68 8.52 8.39
N TYR A 194 7.35 9.65 8.58
CA TYR A 194 6.94 10.69 9.53
C TYR A 194 5.53 11.22 9.23
N GLY A 195 5.23 11.51 7.96
CA GLY A 195 3.89 11.88 7.51
C GLY A 195 2.85 10.81 7.82
N PHE A 196 3.16 9.54 7.55
CA PHE A 196 2.25 8.44 7.87
C PHE A 196 2.04 8.24 9.38
N PHE A 197 3.09 8.38 10.19
CA PHE A 197 3.00 8.29 11.65
C PHE A 197 2.14 9.43 12.24
N ALA A 198 2.32 10.66 11.75
CA ALA A 198 1.48 11.81 12.11
C ALA A 198 0.00 11.53 11.78
N LEU A 199 -0.27 11.11 10.54
CA LEU A 199 -1.61 10.76 10.07
C LEU A 199 -2.23 9.67 10.96
N SER A 200 -1.47 8.61 11.23
CA SER A 200 -1.92 7.48 12.04
C SER A 200 -2.30 7.90 13.45
N THR A 201 -1.46 8.72 14.07
CA THR A 201 -1.71 9.30 15.38
C THR A 201 -3.00 10.13 15.39
N ILE A 202 -3.15 11.06 14.46
CA ILE A 202 -4.34 11.92 14.36
C ILE A 202 -5.61 11.08 14.20
N ILE A 203 -5.60 10.11 13.29
CA ILE A 203 -6.75 9.25 13.04
C ILE A 203 -7.10 8.41 14.27
N ILE A 204 -6.11 7.77 14.89
CA ILE A 204 -6.34 6.93 16.08
C ILE A 204 -6.90 7.75 17.23
N LEU A 205 -6.38 8.96 17.47
CA LEU A 205 -6.89 9.87 18.50
C LEU A 205 -8.29 10.40 18.17
N TYR A 206 -8.54 10.77 16.91
CA TYR A 206 -9.84 11.28 16.46
C TYR A 206 -10.94 10.24 16.62
N PHE A 207 -10.71 8.99 16.18
CA PHE A 207 -11.66 7.90 16.29
C PHE A 207 -11.68 7.24 17.69
N SER A 208 -10.95 7.78 18.67
CA SER A 208 -10.93 7.20 20.01
C SER A 208 -12.18 7.46 20.85
N ASN A 209 -12.95 8.51 20.57
CA ASN A 209 -14.16 8.89 21.32
C ASN A 209 -15.28 9.39 20.40
N LEU A 210 -16.09 8.46 19.84
CA LEU A 210 -17.26 8.82 19.01
C LEU A 210 -18.29 9.72 19.74
N LYS A 211 -18.40 9.60 21.07
CA LYS A 211 -19.34 10.38 21.90
C LYS A 211 -18.84 11.78 22.28
N HIS A 212 -17.55 12.07 22.06
CA HIS A 212 -16.95 13.38 22.31
C HIS A 212 -16.28 13.92 21.05
N LEU A 213 -17.00 13.89 19.92
CA LEU A 213 -16.67 14.60 18.67
C LEU A 213 -16.73 16.13 18.87
N LYS A 214 -15.93 16.65 19.80
CA LYS A 214 -15.52 18.06 19.86
C LYS A 214 -14.00 18.03 19.94
N LEU A 215 -13.34 18.72 19.02
CA LEU A 215 -11.91 19.01 19.11
C LEU A 215 -11.67 19.73 20.45
N ASN A 216 -11.28 18.99 21.48
CA ASN A 216 -10.96 19.56 22.79
C ASN A 216 -9.55 20.14 22.73
N SER A 217 -9.30 21.25 23.41
CA SER A 217 -8.00 21.94 23.46
C SER A 217 -6.86 21.01 23.89
N ARG A 218 -7.14 20.02 24.76
CA ARG A 218 -6.17 18.99 25.15
C ARG A 218 -5.78 18.04 24.02
N THR A 219 -6.73 17.64 23.18
CA THR A 219 -6.46 16.78 22.01
C THR A 219 -5.71 17.54 20.93
N ILE A 220 -6.07 18.82 20.71
CA ILE A 220 -5.32 19.72 19.84
C ILE A 220 -3.89 19.90 20.35
N PHE A 221 -3.71 20.09 21.66
CA PHE A 221 -2.38 20.23 22.27
C PHE A 221 -1.52 18.97 22.10
N VAL A 222 -2.07 17.78 22.35
CA VAL A 222 -1.33 16.51 22.19
C VAL A 222 -0.98 16.26 20.71
N ILE A 223 -1.90 16.56 19.78
CA ILE A 223 -1.62 16.49 18.33
C ILE A 223 -0.54 17.51 17.95
N ALA A 224 -0.61 18.74 18.46
CA ALA A 224 0.38 19.78 18.21
C ALA A 224 1.75 19.41 18.77
N CYS A 225 1.84 18.83 19.98
CA CYS A 225 3.08 18.33 20.55
C CYS A 225 3.66 17.16 19.75
N MET A 226 2.83 16.22 19.27
CA MET A 226 3.31 15.14 18.41
C MET A 226 3.74 15.64 17.03
N LEU A 227 2.99 16.56 16.42
CA LEU A 227 3.42 17.20 15.17
C LEU A 227 4.71 17.99 15.37
N ALA A 228 4.86 18.71 16.49
CA ALA A 228 6.09 19.42 16.83
C ALA A 228 7.27 18.46 17.06
N ALA A 229 7.05 17.33 17.72
CA ALA A 229 8.08 16.29 17.89
C ALA A 229 8.47 15.65 16.54
N ILE A 230 7.49 15.40 15.66
CA ILE A 230 7.74 14.90 14.31
C ILE A 230 8.51 15.93 13.49
N VAL A 231 8.12 17.20 13.54
CA VAL A 231 8.83 18.31 12.87
C VAL A 231 10.23 18.48 13.45
N PHE A 232 10.41 18.33 14.77
CA PHE A 232 11.71 18.41 15.43
C PHE A 232 12.65 17.28 15.00
N VAL A 233 12.15 16.03 14.96
CA VAL A 233 12.91 14.87 14.48
C VAL A 233 13.20 15.00 12.97
N ALA A 234 12.24 15.52 12.21
CA ALA A 234 12.41 15.78 10.78
C ALA A 234 13.21 17.06 10.49
N TRP A 235 13.50 17.91 11.50
CA TRP A 235 14.06 19.24 11.30
C TRP A 235 15.47 19.16 10.72
N SER A 236 16.30 18.24 11.20
CA SER A 236 17.64 17.98 10.67
C SER A 236 17.61 17.59 9.19
N LYS A 237 16.58 16.86 8.77
CA LYS A 237 16.36 16.51 7.36
C LYS A 237 15.76 17.68 6.58
N ILE A 238 14.79 18.41 7.11
CA ILE A 238 14.21 19.60 6.47
C ILE A 238 15.29 20.68 6.25
N GLU A 239 16.17 20.92 7.23
CA GLU A 239 17.28 21.86 7.14
C GLU A 239 18.29 21.44 6.06
N LEU A 240 18.63 20.15 5.99
CA LEU A 240 19.45 19.58 4.94
C LEU A 240 18.78 19.67 3.56
N TYR A 241 17.46 19.46 3.47
CA TYR A 241 16.70 19.48 2.20
C TYR A 241 16.31 20.88 1.70
N PHE A 242 16.23 21.90 2.57
CA PHE A 242 15.65 23.21 2.22
C PHE A 242 16.51 24.43 2.57
N VAL A 243 17.51 24.32 3.46
CA VAL A 243 18.32 25.46 3.93
C VAL A 243 19.74 25.43 3.37
N GLN A 244 20.35 24.25 3.29
CA GLN A 244 21.64 24.09 2.63
C GLN A 244 21.42 23.96 1.11
N ASN A 245 21.61 25.06 0.38
CA ASN A 245 21.72 25.03 -1.09
C ASN A 245 22.96 24.22 -1.51
N ILE A 246 22.76 22.90 -1.64
CA ILE A 246 23.44 21.93 -2.51
C ILE A 246 24.88 22.27 -2.88
N THR A 247 25.82 21.82 -2.05
CA THR A 247 27.19 21.47 -2.44
C THR A 247 27.70 20.36 -1.53
N ALA A 248 27.54 19.08 -1.90
CA ALA A 248 28.49 17.98 -1.62
C ALA A 248 27.91 16.61 -2.01
N ASP A 249 28.46 16.05 -3.10
CA ASP A 249 28.70 14.62 -3.33
C ASP A 249 27.60 13.58 -2.99
N GLY A 250 26.82 13.21 -4.01
CA GLY A 250 26.26 11.85 -4.17
C GLY A 250 24.85 11.59 -3.62
N GLU A 251 24.39 12.27 -2.57
CA GLU A 251 23.01 12.09 -2.05
C GLU A 251 21.95 12.86 -2.86
N ASP A 252 22.35 13.83 -3.69
CA ASP A 252 21.45 14.71 -4.43
C ASP A 252 20.97 14.15 -5.79
N GLU A 253 21.63 13.11 -6.32
CA GLU A 253 21.37 12.62 -7.67
C GLU A 253 20.04 11.83 -7.78
N ASP A 254 19.64 11.11 -6.71
CA ASP A 254 18.32 10.45 -6.60
C ASP A 254 17.17 11.46 -6.60
N LEU A 255 17.33 12.55 -5.84
CA LEU A 255 16.34 13.61 -5.75
C LEU A 255 16.13 14.27 -7.13
N ILE A 256 17.21 14.54 -7.86
CA ILE A 256 17.18 15.06 -9.22
C ILE A 256 16.46 14.08 -10.15
N ALA A 257 16.74 12.78 -10.08
CA ALA A 257 16.08 11.77 -10.90
C ALA A 257 14.55 11.76 -10.68
N ARG A 258 14.10 11.80 -9.41
CA ARG A 258 12.67 11.91 -9.09
C ARG A 258 12.04 13.19 -9.64
N PHE A 259 12.69 14.35 -9.47
CA PHE A 259 12.18 15.61 -10.01
C PHE A 259 12.06 15.58 -11.54
N VAL A 260 13.06 15.02 -12.22
CA VAL A 260 13.04 14.86 -13.69
C VAL A 260 11.89 13.95 -14.12
N LEU A 261 11.63 12.85 -13.40
CA LEU A 261 10.47 12.00 -13.66
C LEU A 261 9.15 12.76 -13.53
N TYR A 262 8.96 13.53 -12.46
CA TYR A 262 7.77 14.35 -12.28
C TYR A 262 7.64 15.42 -13.37
N ALA A 263 8.71 16.16 -13.68
CA ALA A 263 8.69 17.18 -14.72
C ALA A 263 8.38 16.57 -16.10
N THR A 264 9.03 15.46 -16.44
CA THR A 264 8.83 14.75 -17.70
C THR A 264 7.42 14.17 -17.80
N SER A 265 6.84 13.73 -16.68
CA SER A 265 5.46 13.21 -16.65
C SER A 265 4.45 14.24 -17.19
N LEU A 266 4.65 15.53 -16.92
CA LEU A 266 3.80 16.61 -17.44
C LEU A 266 3.87 16.71 -18.97
N SER A 267 5.07 16.57 -19.54
CA SER A 267 5.26 16.53 -20.99
C SER A 267 4.63 15.29 -21.61
N VAL A 268 4.79 14.12 -20.97
CA VAL A 268 4.15 12.87 -21.43
C VAL A 268 2.62 12.98 -21.38
N PHE A 269 2.04 13.56 -20.33
CA PHE A 269 0.59 13.80 -20.26
C PHE A 269 0.08 14.67 -21.41
N LYS A 270 0.84 15.71 -21.79
CA LYS A 270 0.48 16.62 -22.88
C LYS A 270 0.59 15.93 -24.24
N ASP A 271 1.70 15.24 -24.49
CA ASP A 271 2.00 14.70 -25.82
C ASP A 271 1.22 13.41 -26.13
N TYR A 272 0.81 12.67 -25.10
CA TYR A 272 0.07 11.41 -25.23
C TYR A 272 -1.38 11.51 -24.71
N PHE A 273 -1.99 12.69 -24.76
CA PHE A 273 -3.37 12.87 -24.34
C PHE A 273 -4.36 12.07 -25.24
N PRO A 274 -5.41 11.42 -24.70
CA PRO A 274 -5.76 11.30 -23.27
C PRO A 274 -5.27 10.00 -22.62
N PHE A 275 -4.85 9.00 -23.41
CA PHE A 275 -4.61 7.63 -22.96
C PHE A 275 -3.16 7.32 -22.60
N GLY A 276 -2.27 8.30 -22.64
CA GLY A 276 -0.87 8.13 -22.25
C GLY A 276 -0.06 7.32 -23.25
N SER A 277 1.20 7.08 -22.89
CA SER A 277 2.19 6.45 -23.72
C SER A 277 2.17 4.91 -23.71
N GLY A 278 1.28 4.28 -22.93
CA GLY A 278 1.09 2.83 -22.86
C GLY A 278 2.00 2.12 -21.87
N PHE A 279 1.71 0.85 -21.56
CA PHE A 279 2.47 0.01 -20.65
C PHE A 279 3.94 -0.09 -21.02
N GLY A 280 4.78 -0.12 -19.98
CA GLY A 280 6.23 -0.26 -20.08
C GLY A 280 6.91 0.97 -20.67
N SER A 281 6.23 2.11 -20.78
CA SER A 281 6.79 3.26 -21.50
C SER A 281 7.42 4.31 -20.60
N PHE A 282 6.98 4.47 -19.35
CA PHE A 282 7.45 5.56 -18.50
C PHE A 282 7.36 5.28 -17.00
N ALA A 283 8.44 5.61 -16.28
CA ALA A 283 8.62 5.58 -14.84
C ALA A 283 8.20 4.26 -14.13
N THR A 284 8.46 3.11 -14.75
CA THR A 284 8.20 1.78 -14.18
C THR A 284 9.47 0.93 -14.20
N TYR A 285 9.48 -0.14 -13.39
CA TYR A 285 10.59 -1.11 -13.44
C TYR A 285 10.78 -1.66 -14.85
N SER A 286 9.68 -2.04 -15.51
CA SER A 286 9.69 -2.59 -16.86
C SER A 286 10.15 -1.58 -17.91
N SER A 287 9.83 -0.29 -17.77
CA SER A 287 10.31 0.72 -18.72
C SER A 287 11.80 0.98 -18.60
N GLY A 288 12.41 0.76 -17.43
CA GLY A 288 13.86 0.78 -17.26
C GLY A 288 14.54 -0.50 -17.75
N LEU A 289 14.02 -1.67 -17.35
CA LEU A 289 14.55 -2.98 -17.74
C LEU A 289 14.52 -3.18 -19.27
N TYR A 290 13.38 -2.85 -19.89
CA TYR A 290 13.21 -2.79 -21.34
C TYR A 290 13.32 -1.34 -21.78
N TYR A 291 14.49 -0.74 -21.57
CA TYR A 291 14.73 0.69 -21.67
C TYR A 291 13.92 1.40 -22.77
N SER A 292 12.95 2.22 -22.33
CA SER A 292 11.98 2.89 -23.20
C SER A 292 12.58 4.06 -23.98
N ASP A 293 12.21 4.18 -25.26
CA ASP A 293 12.64 5.27 -26.15
C ASP A 293 12.15 6.66 -25.67
N ILE A 294 11.15 6.70 -24.77
CA ILE A 294 10.68 7.94 -24.14
C ILE A 294 11.80 8.63 -23.37
N TYR A 295 12.72 7.88 -22.75
CA TYR A 295 13.82 8.48 -22.00
C TYR A 295 14.79 9.23 -22.90
N THR A 296 15.09 8.69 -24.09
CA THR A 296 15.87 9.38 -25.12
C THR A 296 15.08 10.56 -25.69
N LYS A 297 13.78 10.39 -25.98
CA LYS A 297 12.92 11.46 -26.54
C LYS A 297 12.89 12.72 -25.68
N TYR A 298 12.84 12.57 -24.35
CA TYR A 298 12.78 13.71 -23.42
C TYR A 298 14.13 14.04 -22.77
N GLY A 299 15.23 13.41 -23.20
CA GLY A 299 16.57 13.66 -22.64
C GLY A 299 16.76 13.22 -21.19
N VAL A 300 15.90 12.33 -20.69
CA VAL A 300 15.98 11.76 -19.33
C VAL A 300 17.20 10.86 -19.19
N GLU A 301 17.67 10.26 -20.29
CA GLU A 301 18.82 9.34 -20.32
C GLU A 301 20.15 9.95 -19.85
N TYR A 302 20.25 11.29 -19.85
CA TYR A 302 21.44 12.01 -19.40
C TYR A 302 21.47 12.26 -17.88
N VAL A 303 20.41 11.88 -17.17
CA VAL A 303 20.32 12.02 -15.71
C VAL A 303 20.92 10.79 -15.05
N TRP A 304 21.69 11.02 -13.99
CA TRP A 304 22.30 9.93 -13.23
C TRP A 304 21.22 8.96 -12.70
N GLY A 305 21.49 7.66 -12.79
CA GLY A 305 20.53 6.62 -12.42
C GLY A 305 19.38 6.40 -13.40
N MET A 306 19.36 7.11 -14.55
CA MET A 306 18.27 7.08 -15.53
C MET A 306 18.70 6.67 -16.95
N SER A 307 19.96 6.29 -17.14
CA SER A 307 20.53 5.89 -18.43
C SER A 307 20.25 4.42 -18.76
N LYS A 308 20.43 4.03 -20.02
CA LYS A 308 20.25 2.63 -20.46
C LYS A 308 21.17 1.63 -19.74
N SER A 309 22.39 2.04 -19.41
CA SER A 309 23.36 1.22 -18.67
C SER A 309 23.18 1.28 -17.16
N TYR A 310 22.48 2.30 -16.64
CA TYR A 310 22.27 2.53 -15.22
C TYR A 310 20.93 3.24 -14.99
N TYR A 311 19.88 2.43 -14.75
CA TYR A 311 18.47 2.83 -14.71
C TYR A 311 17.81 2.63 -13.33
N SER A 312 18.60 2.47 -12.27
CA SER A 312 18.11 2.12 -10.93
C SER A 312 17.06 3.09 -10.36
N PHE A 313 16.98 4.32 -10.86
CA PHE A 313 16.05 5.35 -10.37
C PHE A 313 14.80 5.55 -11.19
N ILE A 314 14.67 4.83 -12.31
CA ILE A 314 13.51 4.96 -13.20
C ILE A 314 12.20 4.60 -12.48
N ALA A 315 12.24 3.66 -11.55
CA ALA A 315 11.08 3.13 -10.84
C ALA A 315 11.02 3.57 -9.38
N ASP A 316 11.67 4.68 -9.03
CA ASP A 316 11.86 5.06 -7.63
C ASP A 316 10.65 5.81 -7.02
N THR A 317 9.69 6.23 -7.84
CA THR A 317 8.44 6.85 -7.40
C THR A 317 7.25 6.38 -8.23
N TYR A 318 6.09 6.23 -7.61
CA TYR A 318 4.91 5.67 -8.27
C TYR A 318 4.17 6.68 -9.15
N TYR A 319 3.92 7.91 -8.68
CA TYR A 319 2.99 8.81 -9.39
C TYR A 319 3.40 9.22 -10.81
N PRO A 320 4.68 9.44 -11.14
CA PRO A 320 5.08 9.68 -12.52
C PRO A 320 4.69 8.55 -13.48
N SER A 321 4.64 7.30 -13.01
CA SER A 321 4.24 6.15 -13.85
C SER A 321 2.81 6.28 -14.39
N LEU A 322 1.94 7.04 -13.71
CA LEU A 322 0.56 7.26 -14.18
C LEU A 322 0.49 7.99 -15.52
N ALA A 323 1.55 8.70 -15.92
CA ALA A 323 1.64 9.34 -17.23
C ALA A 323 1.55 8.34 -18.39
N GLN A 324 1.97 7.09 -18.17
CA GLN A 324 1.84 6.04 -19.17
C GLN A 324 0.38 5.67 -19.47
N PHE A 325 -0.54 5.96 -18.54
CA PHE A 325 -1.99 5.78 -18.73
C PHE A 325 -2.73 7.08 -19.09
N GLY A 326 -2.02 8.21 -19.12
CA GLY A 326 -2.54 9.52 -19.44
C GLY A 326 -3.54 10.04 -18.42
N VAL A 327 -4.21 11.15 -18.77
CA VAL A 327 -5.20 11.81 -17.90
C VAL A 327 -6.37 10.86 -17.60
N ALA A 328 -6.78 10.04 -18.58
CA ALA A 328 -7.83 9.04 -18.37
C ALA A 328 -7.43 8.04 -17.27
N GLY A 329 -6.19 7.54 -17.28
CA GLY A 329 -5.69 6.62 -16.26
C GLY A 329 -5.60 7.23 -14.88
N VAL A 330 -5.16 8.48 -14.76
CA VAL A 330 -5.14 9.22 -13.49
C VAL A 330 -6.54 9.33 -12.89
N LEU A 331 -7.55 9.69 -13.71
CA LEU A 331 -8.94 9.76 -13.26
C LEU A 331 -9.46 8.40 -12.79
N LEU A 332 -9.09 7.31 -13.47
CA LEU A 332 -9.46 5.95 -13.08
C LEU A 332 -8.79 5.53 -11.76
N TYR A 333 -7.50 5.85 -11.58
CA TYR A 333 -6.76 5.62 -10.34
C TYR A 333 -7.40 6.37 -9.15
N ILE A 334 -7.71 7.65 -9.34
CA ILE A 334 -8.41 8.47 -8.33
C ILE A 334 -9.81 7.89 -8.04
N SER A 335 -10.55 7.47 -9.08
CA SER A 335 -11.87 6.86 -8.94
C SER A 335 -11.82 5.55 -8.15
N PHE A 336 -10.78 4.74 -8.30
CA PHE A 336 -10.57 3.52 -7.50
C PHE A 336 -10.47 3.85 -6.00
N TRP A 337 -9.65 4.84 -5.63
CA TRP A 337 -9.52 5.25 -4.23
C TRP A 337 -10.79 5.87 -3.66
N PHE A 338 -11.50 6.69 -4.45
CA PHE A 338 -12.83 7.17 -4.07
C PHE A 338 -13.80 6.01 -3.84
N TYR A 339 -13.82 5.02 -4.74
CA TYR A 339 -14.64 3.83 -4.56
C TYR A 339 -14.31 3.10 -3.25
N VAL A 340 -13.03 2.89 -2.92
CA VAL A 340 -12.61 2.25 -1.66
C VAL A 340 -13.12 3.04 -0.44
N VAL A 341 -12.87 4.34 -0.39
CA VAL A 341 -13.23 5.21 0.75
C VAL A 341 -14.75 5.32 0.90
N LEU A 342 -15.48 5.54 -0.20
CA LEU A 342 -16.94 5.63 -0.18
C LEU A 342 -17.57 4.30 0.26
N LYS A 343 -17.00 3.17 -0.18
CA LYS A 343 -17.49 1.85 0.23
C LYS A 343 -17.23 1.62 1.72
N ALA A 344 -16.03 1.89 2.21
CA ALA A 344 -15.70 1.81 3.63
C ALA A 344 -16.63 2.72 4.47
N PHE A 345 -16.89 3.94 4.02
CA PHE A 345 -17.78 4.88 4.70
C PHE A 345 -19.24 4.42 4.71
N SER A 346 -19.74 3.86 3.60
CA SER A 346 -21.09 3.32 3.53
C SER A 346 -21.29 2.14 4.49
N TYR A 347 -20.29 1.26 4.64
CA TYR A 347 -20.33 0.20 5.64
C TYR A 347 -20.22 0.75 7.07
N PHE A 348 -19.34 1.72 7.29
CA PHE A 348 -19.16 2.37 8.58
C PHE A 348 -20.46 2.95 9.13
N LYS A 349 -21.25 3.62 8.29
CA LYS A 349 -22.55 4.20 8.68
C LYS A 349 -23.59 3.20 9.15
N LYS A 350 -23.52 1.93 8.71
CA LYS A 350 -24.51 0.91 9.07
C LYS A 350 -24.40 0.45 10.53
N ASP A 351 -23.20 0.51 11.09
CA ASP A 351 -22.95 0.23 12.52
C ASP A 351 -21.61 0.84 12.92
N THR A 352 -21.65 2.11 13.29
CA THR A 352 -20.46 2.91 13.60
C THR A 352 -19.56 2.21 14.63
N ASN A 353 -20.15 1.56 15.65
CA ASN A 353 -19.38 0.96 16.75
C ASN A 353 -18.68 -0.32 16.32
N ALA A 354 -19.37 -1.23 15.61
CA ALA A 354 -18.76 -2.47 15.14
C ALA A 354 -17.74 -2.23 14.00
N GLN A 355 -17.92 -1.14 13.24
CA GLN A 355 -17.17 -0.87 12.02
C GLN A 355 -15.95 0.04 12.23
N ILE A 356 -15.90 0.84 13.31
CA ILE A 356 -14.89 1.90 13.50
C ILE A 356 -13.44 1.42 13.30
N LYS A 357 -13.09 0.26 13.84
CA LYS A 357 -11.76 -0.33 13.72
C LYS A 357 -11.36 -0.52 12.26
N TYR A 358 -12.25 -1.18 11.51
CA TYR A 358 -12.00 -1.53 10.12
C TYR A 358 -12.03 -0.29 9.23
N PHE A 359 -12.91 0.66 9.53
CA PHE A 359 -12.92 1.96 8.86
C PHE A 359 -11.58 2.69 9.05
N VAL A 360 -11.08 2.76 10.28
CA VAL A 360 -9.76 3.35 10.59
C VAL A 360 -8.66 2.64 9.82
N ILE A 361 -8.60 1.31 9.85
CA ILE A 361 -7.59 0.55 9.09
C ILE A 361 -7.65 0.88 7.58
N ALA A 362 -8.85 0.97 6.99
CA ALA A 362 -9.03 1.30 5.58
C ALA A 362 -8.51 2.72 5.24
N ILE A 363 -8.79 3.71 6.10
CA ILE A 363 -8.27 5.08 5.91
C ILE A 363 -6.76 5.13 6.11
N LEU A 364 -6.21 4.41 7.10
CA LEU A 364 -4.76 4.33 7.30
C LEU A 364 -4.06 3.72 6.08
N ILE A 365 -4.56 2.62 5.53
CA ILE A 365 -3.98 2.01 4.33
C ILE A 365 -4.06 2.96 3.12
N THR A 366 -5.19 3.63 2.94
CA THR A 366 -5.37 4.62 1.86
C THR A 366 -4.37 5.77 2.01
N GLY A 367 -4.20 6.29 3.24
CA GLY A 367 -3.25 7.35 3.54
C GLY A 367 -1.79 6.91 3.38
N PHE A 368 -1.45 5.69 3.80
CA PHE A 368 -0.13 5.11 3.60
C PHE A 368 0.24 5.06 2.11
N LEU A 369 -0.60 4.44 1.28
CA LEU A 369 -0.33 4.30 -0.15
C LEU A 369 -0.38 5.65 -0.90
N GLY A 370 -1.18 6.60 -0.41
CA GLY A 370 -1.19 7.97 -0.91
C GLY A 370 0.10 8.74 -0.61
N ILE A 371 0.64 8.62 0.61
CA ILE A 371 1.89 9.29 1.00
C ILE A 371 3.10 8.63 0.33
N GLU A 372 3.15 7.30 0.35
CA GLU A 372 4.27 6.53 -0.22
C GLU A 372 4.42 6.76 -1.72
N GLY A 373 3.32 6.86 -2.48
CA GLY A 373 3.36 7.02 -3.93
C GLY A 373 4.07 8.28 -4.42
N ILE A 374 4.30 9.26 -3.53
CA ILE A 374 5.06 10.48 -3.83
C ILE A 374 6.56 10.17 -4.01
N ALA A 375 7.11 9.29 -3.17
CA ALA A 375 8.56 9.11 -3.00
C ALA A 375 8.97 7.62 -2.91
N ASP A 376 8.11 6.73 -3.41
CA ASP A 376 8.37 5.30 -3.52
C ASP A 376 7.44 4.67 -4.56
N SER A 377 7.84 3.54 -5.13
CA SER A 377 7.00 2.66 -5.95
C SER A 377 6.25 1.60 -5.13
N THR A 378 6.10 1.82 -3.81
CA THR A 378 5.44 0.93 -2.85
C THR A 378 4.14 0.32 -3.40
N PHE A 379 3.30 1.09 -4.09
CA PHE A 379 2.01 0.60 -4.61
C PHE A 379 2.14 -0.63 -5.54
N SER A 380 3.16 -0.69 -6.40
CA SER A 380 3.37 -1.76 -7.40
C SER A 380 4.32 -2.87 -6.96
N THR A 381 4.91 -2.77 -5.77
CA THR A 381 5.89 -3.73 -5.23
C THR A 381 5.27 -4.71 -4.22
N HIS A 382 6.06 -5.66 -3.72
CA HIS A 382 5.69 -6.61 -2.68
C HIS A 382 5.01 -5.97 -1.45
N ARG A 383 5.45 -4.75 -1.07
CA ARG A 383 4.89 -3.97 0.05
C ARG A 383 3.44 -3.57 -0.20
N GLY A 384 3.17 -2.98 -1.36
CA GLY A 384 1.81 -2.59 -1.77
C GLY A 384 0.90 -3.81 -1.90
N PHE A 385 1.41 -4.91 -2.46
CA PHE A 385 0.68 -6.17 -2.58
C PHE A 385 0.15 -6.65 -1.21
N PHE A 386 1.02 -6.78 -0.21
CA PHE A 386 0.61 -7.23 1.13
C PHE A 386 -0.38 -6.26 1.79
N ILE A 387 -0.12 -4.96 1.71
CA ILE A 387 -0.99 -3.92 2.30
C ILE A 387 -2.39 -3.93 1.66
N LEU A 388 -2.48 -4.17 0.34
CA LEU A 388 -3.75 -4.30 -0.36
C LEU A 388 -4.49 -5.61 -0.05
N MET A 389 -3.79 -6.69 0.31
CA MET A 389 -4.42 -7.86 0.91
C MET A 389 -5.09 -7.50 2.24
N ILE A 390 -4.43 -6.74 3.12
CA ILE A 390 -5.03 -6.26 4.38
C ILE A 390 -6.27 -5.39 4.10
N LEU A 391 -6.19 -4.50 3.11
CA LEU A 391 -7.33 -3.66 2.71
C LEU A 391 -8.51 -4.52 2.23
N GLY A 392 -8.24 -5.55 1.41
CA GLY A 392 -9.25 -6.49 0.93
C GLY A 392 -9.94 -7.22 2.09
N MET A 393 -9.17 -7.73 3.06
CA MET A 393 -9.71 -8.36 4.27
C MET A 393 -10.51 -7.40 5.14
N THR A 394 -10.07 -6.15 5.22
CA THR A 394 -10.70 -5.10 6.02
C THR A 394 -12.06 -4.78 5.45
N LEU A 395 -12.15 -4.46 4.15
CA LEU A 395 -13.42 -4.16 3.50
C LEU A 395 -14.35 -5.38 3.42
N SER A 396 -13.83 -6.60 3.29
CA SER A 396 -14.67 -7.80 3.35
C SER A 396 -15.26 -8.02 4.75
N SER A 397 -14.47 -7.80 5.81
CA SER A 397 -14.96 -7.84 7.20
C SER A 397 -16.07 -6.81 7.42
N MET A 398 -15.87 -5.58 6.92
CA MET A 398 -16.89 -4.53 6.99
C MET A 398 -18.18 -4.92 6.26
N LYS A 399 -18.05 -5.49 5.05
CA LYS A 399 -19.19 -5.99 4.26
C LYS A 399 -19.96 -7.06 5.04
N THR A 400 -19.27 -8.04 5.63
CA THR A 400 -19.90 -9.13 6.38
C THR A 400 -20.66 -8.63 7.61
N ILE A 401 -20.06 -7.70 8.38
CA ILE A 401 -20.72 -7.07 9.53
C ILE A 401 -21.97 -6.29 9.07
N ALA A 402 -21.84 -5.50 8.00
CA ALA A 402 -22.93 -4.71 7.44
C ALA A 402 -24.11 -5.57 6.96
N LEU A 403 -23.84 -6.71 6.32
CA LEU A 403 -24.89 -7.63 5.84
C LEU A 403 -25.59 -8.34 6.99
N LYS A 404 -24.85 -8.80 8.01
CA LYS A 404 -25.43 -9.46 9.18
C LYS A 404 -26.43 -8.54 9.91
N ASN A 405 -26.10 -7.25 10.03
CA ASN A 405 -26.98 -6.29 10.69
C ASN A 405 -28.26 -6.03 9.88
N THR A 406 -28.18 -5.96 8.55
CA THR A 406 -29.37 -5.78 7.69
C THR A 406 -30.34 -6.96 7.84
N LEU A 407 -29.84 -8.20 7.83
CA LEU A 407 -30.66 -9.40 8.04
C LEU A 407 -31.34 -9.41 9.42
N LEU A 408 -30.61 -9.02 10.48
CA LEU A 408 -31.18 -8.93 11.82
C LEU A 408 -32.31 -7.90 11.90
N THR A 409 -32.15 -6.73 11.26
CA THR A 409 -33.21 -5.71 11.22
C THR A 409 -34.44 -6.15 10.41
N GLU A 410 -34.26 -6.89 9.32
CA GLU A 410 -35.37 -7.43 8.52
C GLU A 410 -36.16 -8.47 9.33
N THR A 411 -35.47 -9.44 9.95
CA THR A 411 -36.13 -10.46 10.79
C THR A 411 -36.86 -9.87 12.00
N ALA A 412 -36.35 -8.80 12.60
CA ALA A 412 -37.01 -8.12 13.72
C ALA A 412 -38.29 -7.39 13.29
N ASN A 413 -38.33 -6.84 12.07
CA ASN A 413 -39.51 -6.18 11.53
C ASN A 413 -40.59 -7.18 11.10
N GLU A 414 -40.21 -8.37 10.61
CA GLU A 414 -41.15 -9.44 10.25
C GLU A 414 -41.81 -10.10 11.47
N GLN A 415 -41.13 -10.14 12.62
CA GLN A 415 -41.69 -10.68 13.88
C GLN A 415 -42.51 -9.65 14.68
N GLY A 416 -42.47 -8.38 14.29
CA GLY A 416 -43.25 -7.30 14.89
C GLY A 416 -44.54 -6.95 14.15
N GLN A 417 -44.84 -7.67 13.06
CA GLN A 417 -46.13 -7.69 12.36
C GLN A 417 -46.89 -8.95 12.75
#